data_AF-A0A6P5DFL8-F1
#
_entry.id   AF-A0A6P5DFL8-F1
#
_cell.length_a   1.000
_cell.length_b   1.000
_cell.length_c   1.000
_cell.angle_alpha   90.00
_cell.angle_beta   90.00
_cell.angle_gamma   90.00
#
_symmetry.space_group_name_H-M   'P 1'
#
loop_
_entity.id
_entity.type
_entity.pdbx_description
1 polymer ?
#
loop_
_entity_poly.entity_id
_entity_poly.type
_entity_poly.pdbx_seq_one_letter_code
_entity_poly.pdbx_strand_id
1 'polypeptide(L)'
;MKMVMPSWFDLMGLSPDAPEDEAGIKKAAENIKALIEHEMKNGIPANRIVLGGFSQGGALSLYTALTCPHPLAGIVALSCWLPLHRAFPQAANGSAKDLTILQCHGELDPMVPVRFGALTAEKLRSVVTPARVQFKTYPGVMHSSCPQEMAAVKEFLEKLLPPV
;
A
#
# COMPACT_ATOMS: atom_id res chain seq x y z
N MET A 1 -15.53 9.92 -26.79
CA MET A 1 -14.66 8.73 -26.85
C MET A 1 -14.41 8.25 -25.42
N LYS A 2 -14.69 6.99 -25.08
CA LYS A 2 -14.29 6.43 -23.78
C LYS A 2 -12.77 6.25 -23.81
N MET A 3 -12.07 6.99 -22.97
CA MET A 3 -10.61 6.85 -22.82
C MET A 3 -10.37 5.53 -22.07
N VAL A 4 -9.78 4.54 -22.74
CA VAL A 4 -9.35 3.30 -22.09
C VAL A 4 -8.03 3.59 -21.40
N MET A 5 -8.02 3.56 -20.06
CA MET A 5 -6.83 3.77 -19.26
C MET A 5 -6.50 2.47 -18.52
N PRO A 6 -5.21 2.08 -18.38
CA PRO A 6 -4.82 0.96 -17.54
C PRO A 6 -5.26 1.21 -16.09
N SER A 7 -5.90 0.22 -15.49
CA SER A 7 -6.35 0.29 -14.09
C SER A 7 -6.36 -1.09 -13.45
N TRP A 8 -6.06 -1.15 -12.16
CA TRP A 8 -6.04 -2.40 -11.39
C TRP A 8 -7.45 -2.89 -11.04
N PHE A 9 -8.36 -1.97 -10.75
CA PHE A 9 -9.76 -2.19 -10.37
C PHE A 9 -10.57 -0.93 -10.72
N ASP A 10 -11.90 -0.99 -10.78
CA ASP A 10 -12.69 0.18 -11.20
C ASP A 10 -12.67 1.29 -10.14
N LEU A 11 -12.57 2.55 -10.59
CA LEU A 11 -12.55 3.74 -9.73
C LEU A 11 -13.83 4.55 -9.92
N MET A 12 -14.68 4.55 -8.90
CA MET A 12 -15.98 5.20 -8.93
C MET A 12 -15.98 6.60 -8.30
N GLY A 13 -14.91 6.96 -7.56
CA GLY A 13 -14.73 8.28 -6.97
C GLY A 13 -13.44 8.39 -6.15
N LEU A 14 -13.08 9.61 -5.77
CA LEU A 14 -11.90 9.94 -4.96
C LEU A 14 -12.31 10.68 -3.68
N SER A 15 -13.40 10.24 -3.03
CA SER A 15 -13.80 10.71 -1.70
C SER A 15 -13.84 9.53 -0.72
N PRO A 16 -13.75 9.74 0.61
CA PRO A 16 -13.71 8.65 1.58
C PRO A 16 -15.02 7.84 1.64
N ASP A 17 -16.11 8.43 1.15
CA ASP A 17 -17.44 7.84 1.12
C ASP A 17 -17.85 7.38 -0.28
N ALA A 18 -16.93 7.46 -1.25
CA ALA A 18 -17.17 6.94 -2.59
C ALA A 18 -17.36 5.42 -2.55
N PRO A 19 -18.29 4.86 -3.33
CA PRO A 19 -18.33 3.43 -3.57
C PRO A 19 -17.00 2.94 -4.14
N GLU A 20 -16.56 1.75 -3.73
CA GLU A 20 -15.36 1.10 -4.23
C GLU A 20 -15.71 -0.22 -4.93
N ASP A 21 -14.93 -0.59 -5.95
CA ASP A 21 -15.06 -1.87 -6.66
C ASP A 21 -14.55 -3.04 -5.81
N GLU A 22 -15.32 -3.44 -4.79
CA GLU A 22 -14.91 -4.50 -3.86
C GLU A 22 -14.52 -5.79 -4.59
N ALA A 23 -15.28 -6.17 -5.62
CA ALA A 23 -15.01 -7.38 -6.39
C ALA A 23 -13.71 -7.26 -7.20
N GLY A 24 -13.47 -6.13 -7.86
CA GLY A 24 -12.24 -5.86 -8.60
C GLY A 24 -11.02 -5.74 -7.69
N ILE A 25 -11.13 -5.06 -6.54
CA ILE A 25 -10.06 -4.95 -5.53
C ILE A 25 -9.65 -6.35 -5.05
N LYS A 26 -10.62 -7.18 -4.64
CA LYS A 26 -10.36 -8.56 -4.20
C LYS A 26 -9.72 -9.40 -5.30
N LYS A 27 -10.27 -9.34 -6.52
CA LYS A 27 -9.73 -10.08 -7.68
C LYS A 27 -8.29 -9.64 -8.00
N ALA A 28 -8.02 -8.34 -8.00
CA ALA A 28 -6.67 -7.82 -8.22
C ALA A 28 -5.72 -8.27 -7.11
N ALA A 29 -6.16 -8.26 -5.85
CA ALA A 29 -5.35 -8.71 -4.73
C ALA A 29 -4.98 -10.20 -4.83
N GLU A 30 -5.93 -11.07 -5.25
CA GLU A 30 -5.62 -12.48 -5.48
C GLU A 30 -4.62 -12.68 -6.62
N ASN A 31 -4.67 -11.87 -7.68
CA ASN A 31 -3.64 -11.90 -8.73
C ASN A 31 -2.25 -11.54 -8.19
N ILE A 32 -2.15 -10.54 -7.31
CA ILE A 32 -0.87 -10.17 -6.69
C ILE A 32 -0.41 -11.25 -5.69
N LYS A 33 -1.32 -11.88 -4.92
CA LYS A 33 -0.97 -13.02 -4.05
C LYS A 33 -0.42 -14.20 -4.84
N ALA A 34 -0.99 -14.52 -6.00
CA ALA A 34 -0.45 -15.55 -6.87
C ALA A 34 0.98 -15.22 -7.35
N LEU A 35 1.28 -13.94 -7.60
CA LEU A 35 2.64 -13.50 -7.95
C LEU A 35 3.60 -13.64 -6.76
N ILE A 36 3.17 -13.32 -5.54
CA ILE A 36 3.96 -13.55 -4.31
C ILE A 36 4.27 -15.04 -4.15
N GLU A 37 3.27 -15.91 -4.29
CA GLU A 37 3.44 -17.36 -4.19
C GLU A 37 4.40 -17.89 -5.26
N HIS A 38 4.36 -17.31 -6.47
CA HIS A 38 5.31 -17.62 -7.52
C HIS A 38 6.76 -17.30 -7.11
N GLU A 39 7.03 -16.10 -6.57
CA GLU A 39 8.37 -15.74 -6.08
C GLU A 39 8.83 -16.66 -4.94
N MET A 40 7.92 -17.01 -4.03
CA MET A 40 8.17 -17.97 -2.95
C MET A 40 8.54 -19.35 -3.48
N LYS A 41 7.82 -19.85 -4.48
CA LYS A 41 8.10 -21.13 -5.13
C LYS A 41 9.47 -21.16 -5.81
N ASN A 42 9.95 -20.00 -6.27
CA ASN A 42 11.27 -19.84 -6.88
C ASN A 42 12.38 -19.50 -5.87
N GLY A 43 12.11 -19.61 -4.56
CA GLY A 43 13.12 -19.56 -3.50
C GLY A 43 13.26 -18.21 -2.80
N ILE A 44 12.41 -17.22 -3.08
CA ILE A 44 12.40 -15.94 -2.35
C ILE A 44 11.36 -16.02 -1.23
N PRO A 45 11.74 -16.19 0.04
CA PRO A 45 10.77 -16.35 1.13
C PRO A 45 9.93 -15.07 1.33
N ALA A 46 8.70 -15.20 1.82
CA ALA A 46 7.76 -14.07 1.97
C ALA A 46 8.35 -12.89 2.75
N ASN A 47 9.11 -13.17 3.81
CA ASN A 47 9.79 -12.16 4.64
C ASN A 47 10.97 -11.46 3.94
N ARG A 48 11.20 -11.75 2.65
CA ARG A 48 12.12 -11.05 1.73
C ARG A 48 11.39 -10.34 0.59
N ILE A 49 10.05 -10.34 0.61
CA ILE A 49 9.20 -9.69 -0.39
C ILE A 49 8.61 -8.42 0.22
N VAL A 50 8.81 -7.29 -0.46
CA VAL A 50 8.15 -6.01 -0.16
C VAL A 50 7.15 -5.71 -1.26
N LEU A 51 5.92 -5.39 -0.90
CA LEU A 51 4.92 -4.88 -1.83
C LEU A 51 4.98 -3.35 -1.86
N GLY A 52 4.91 -2.76 -3.04
CA GLY A 52 4.97 -1.31 -3.18
C GLY A 52 4.03 -0.80 -4.25
N GLY A 53 3.68 0.48 -4.19
CA GLY A 53 2.90 1.10 -5.26
C GLY A 53 2.61 2.57 -5.04
N PHE A 54 2.20 3.21 -6.13
CA PHE A 54 1.79 4.62 -6.18
C PHE A 54 0.30 4.73 -6.46
N SER A 55 -0.40 5.66 -5.80
CA SER A 55 -1.83 5.93 -6.01
C SER A 55 -2.67 4.64 -5.94
N GLN A 56 -3.48 4.31 -6.96
CA GLN A 56 -4.25 3.07 -7.00
C GLN A 56 -3.40 1.80 -6.78
N GLY A 57 -2.17 1.77 -7.30
CA GLY A 57 -1.26 0.64 -7.10
C GLY A 57 -0.77 0.55 -5.65
N GLY A 58 -0.55 1.68 -4.97
CA GLY A 58 -0.23 1.71 -3.55
C GLY A 58 -1.41 1.22 -2.70
N ALA A 59 -2.62 1.60 -3.09
CA ALA A 59 -3.85 1.16 -2.47
C ALA A 59 -4.05 -0.36 -2.59
N LEU A 60 -3.82 -0.92 -3.78
CA LEU A 60 -3.83 -2.36 -4.00
C LEU A 60 -2.75 -3.09 -3.18
N SER A 61 -1.53 -2.55 -3.12
CA SER A 61 -0.43 -3.11 -2.34
C SER A 61 -0.74 -3.15 -0.84
N LEU A 62 -1.35 -2.10 -0.29
CA LEU A 62 -1.83 -2.09 1.09
C LEU A 62 -2.88 -3.19 1.33
N TYR A 63 -3.95 -3.22 0.54
CA TYR A 63 -5.02 -4.22 0.71
C TYR A 63 -4.48 -5.65 0.57
N THR A 64 -3.64 -5.90 -0.43
CA THR A 64 -3.07 -7.22 -0.70
C THR A 64 -2.21 -7.68 0.47
N ALA A 65 -1.26 -6.85 0.92
CA ALA A 65 -0.33 -7.24 1.97
C ALA A 65 -1.03 -7.44 3.32
N LEU A 66 -2.01 -6.59 3.68
CA LEU A 66 -2.77 -6.73 4.92
C LEU A 66 -3.68 -7.97 4.94
N THR A 67 -4.08 -8.48 3.78
CA THR A 67 -4.94 -9.68 3.65
C THR A 67 -4.17 -10.92 3.20
N CYS A 68 -2.85 -10.82 3.01
CA CYS A 68 -2.00 -11.92 2.59
C CYS A 68 -1.79 -12.92 3.74
N PRO A 69 -1.97 -14.24 3.55
CA PRO A 69 -1.70 -15.22 4.60
C PRO A 69 -0.20 -15.41 4.89
N HIS A 70 0.68 -14.95 4.00
CA HIS A 70 2.12 -15.07 4.16
C HIS A 70 2.72 -13.83 4.85
N PRO A 71 3.70 -14.00 5.75
CA PRO A 71 4.33 -12.90 6.48
C PRO A 71 5.31 -12.15 5.58
N LEU A 72 4.81 -11.16 4.84
CA LEU A 72 5.63 -10.31 3.97
C LEU A 72 6.58 -9.43 4.80
N ALA A 73 7.67 -8.95 4.17
CA ALA A 73 8.63 -8.09 4.86
C ALA A 73 8.03 -6.72 5.21
N GLY A 74 7.34 -6.10 4.25
CA GLY A 74 6.78 -4.77 4.44
C GLY A 74 6.09 -4.19 3.21
N ILE A 75 5.67 -2.94 3.35
CA ILE A 75 4.92 -2.19 2.34
C ILE A 75 5.53 -0.81 2.10
N VAL A 76 5.61 -0.40 0.84
CA VAL A 76 5.90 0.99 0.42
C VAL A 76 4.66 1.58 -0.28
N ALA A 77 3.94 2.45 0.41
CA ALA A 77 2.65 3.00 -0.02
C ALA A 77 2.78 4.50 -0.33
N LEU A 78 2.81 4.87 -1.62
CA LEU A 78 3.09 6.24 -2.07
C LEU A 78 1.81 6.93 -2.56
N SER A 79 1.48 8.08 -1.97
CA SER A 79 0.36 8.97 -2.36
C SER A 79 -0.95 8.21 -2.64
N CYS A 80 -1.37 7.38 -1.68
CA CYS A 80 -2.48 6.44 -1.84
C CYS A 80 -3.39 6.37 -0.60
N TRP A 81 -4.35 5.46 -0.62
CA TRP A 81 -5.31 5.21 0.47
C TRP A 81 -5.42 3.70 0.76
N LEU A 82 -6.03 3.31 1.88
CA LEU A 82 -6.43 1.92 2.14
C LEU A 82 -7.82 1.66 1.55
N PRO A 83 -7.97 0.79 0.52
CA PRO A 83 -9.29 0.41 0.02
C PRO A 83 -10.06 -0.40 1.06
N LEU A 84 -11.39 -0.29 1.02
CA LEU A 84 -12.32 -1.02 1.89
C LEU A 84 -11.97 -0.82 3.38
N HIS A 85 -11.46 0.36 3.75
CA HIS A 85 -10.88 0.65 5.07
C HIS A 85 -11.83 0.36 6.25
N ARG A 86 -13.16 0.38 6.01
CA ARG A 86 -14.19 0.08 7.02
C ARG A 86 -14.20 -1.39 7.45
N ALA A 87 -13.71 -2.30 6.61
CA ALA A 87 -13.58 -3.71 6.95
C ALA A 87 -12.39 -4.01 7.87
N PHE A 88 -11.49 -3.04 8.09
CA PHE A 88 -10.31 -3.18 8.93
C PHE A 88 -10.56 -2.66 10.36
N PRO A 89 -10.09 -3.38 11.40
CA PRO A 89 -9.04 -4.40 11.33
C PRO A 89 -9.48 -5.85 11.05
N GLN A 90 -10.78 -6.16 11.03
CA GLN A 90 -11.29 -7.54 10.97
C GLN A 90 -10.92 -8.28 9.68
N ALA A 91 -10.76 -7.57 8.57
CA ALA A 91 -10.34 -8.14 7.30
C ALA A 91 -8.84 -8.49 7.23
N ALA A 92 -8.02 -7.98 8.15
CA ALA A 92 -6.58 -8.23 8.12
C ALA A 92 -6.26 -9.69 8.49
N ASN A 93 -5.24 -10.25 7.84
CA ASN A 93 -4.72 -11.56 8.21
C ASN A 93 -3.87 -11.48 9.49
N GLY A 94 -3.77 -12.57 10.25
CA GLY A 94 -2.94 -12.64 11.46
C GLY A 94 -1.45 -12.37 11.19
N SER A 95 -0.96 -12.69 9.99
CA SER A 95 0.40 -12.39 9.51
C SER A 95 0.70 -10.89 9.38
N ALA A 96 -0.32 -10.04 9.27
CA ALA A 96 -0.15 -8.61 8.98
C ALA A 96 0.48 -7.83 10.15
N LYS A 97 0.38 -8.33 11.38
CA LYS A 97 0.83 -7.65 12.60
C LYS A 97 2.30 -7.22 12.55
N ASP A 98 3.10 -8.01 11.84
CA ASP A 98 4.55 -7.83 11.74
C ASP A 98 5.00 -7.00 10.53
N LEU A 99 4.08 -6.56 9.67
CA LEU A 99 4.45 -5.75 8.51
C LEU A 99 5.10 -4.43 8.93
N THR A 100 6.20 -4.09 8.26
CA THR A 100 6.80 -2.75 8.35
C THR A 100 6.29 -1.92 7.19
N ILE A 101 5.77 -0.71 7.45
CA ILE A 101 5.12 0.12 6.43
C ILE A 101 5.80 1.47 6.36
N LEU A 102 6.25 1.84 5.17
CA LEU A 102 6.55 3.21 4.79
C LEU A 102 5.40 3.74 3.93
N GLN A 103 4.70 4.74 4.46
CA GLN A 103 3.70 5.49 3.72
C GLN A 103 4.21 6.91 3.47
N CYS A 104 4.15 7.36 2.23
CA CYS A 104 4.62 8.67 1.80
C CYS A 104 3.50 9.44 1.10
N HIS A 105 3.46 10.76 1.24
CA HIS A 105 2.41 11.58 0.62
C HIS A 105 2.87 13.02 0.32
N GLY A 106 2.50 13.56 -0.84
CA GLY A 106 2.66 14.98 -1.14
C GLY A 106 1.64 15.85 -0.39
N GLU A 107 2.07 16.92 0.26
CA GLU A 107 1.15 17.78 1.06
C GLU A 107 0.17 18.58 0.20
N LEU A 108 0.50 18.83 -1.07
CA LEU A 108 -0.32 19.56 -2.02
C LEU A 108 -0.97 18.65 -3.06
N ASP A 109 -1.12 17.35 -2.76
CA ASP A 109 -1.71 16.37 -3.67
C ASP A 109 -3.20 16.72 -3.98
N PRO A 110 -3.54 17.08 -5.24
CA PRO A 110 -4.90 17.45 -5.61
C PRO A 110 -5.78 16.24 -5.97
N MET A 111 -5.19 15.05 -6.15
CA MET A 111 -5.88 13.84 -6.61
C MET A 111 -6.25 12.93 -5.44
N VAL A 112 -5.28 12.65 -4.58
CA VAL A 112 -5.49 11.91 -3.33
C VAL A 112 -5.12 12.86 -2.20
N PRO A 113 -6.11 13.58 -1.61
CA PRO A 113 -5.82 14.56 -0.57
C PRO A 113 -4.97 13.96 0.55
N VAL A 114 -3.94 14.67 1.02
CA VAL A 114 -3.04 14.21 2.09
C VAL A 114 -3.79 13.75 3.35
N ARG A 115 -4.97 14.30 3.61
CA ARG A 115 -5.87 13.87 4.69
C ARG A 115 -6.25 12.39 4.56
N PHE A 116 -6.42 11.85 3.35
CA PHE A 116 -6.71 10.44 3.13
C PHE A 116 -5.49 9.57 3.43
N GLY A 117 -4.30 10.07 3.10
CA GLY A 117 -3.04 9.48 3.52
C GLY A 117 -2.96 9.40 5.05
N ALA A 118 -3.28 10.49 5.76
CA ALA A 118 -3.28 10.53 7.22
C ALA A 118 -4.30 9.58 7.86
N LEU A 119 -5.55 9.54 7.35
CA LEU A 119 -6.58 8.59 7.80
C LEU A 119 -6.17 7.14 7.55
N THR A 120 -5.51 6.89 6.42
CA THR A 120 -4.93 5.58 6.10
C THR A 120 -3.85 5.22 7.11
N ALA A 121 -2.90 6.12 7.39
CA ALA A 121 -1.84 5.89 8.38
C ALA A 121 -2.40 5.57 9.78
N GLU A 122 -3.43 6.28 10.21
CA GLU A 122 -4.14 6.02 11.47
C GLU A 122 -4.78 4.62 11.46
N LYS A 123 -5.50 4.26 10.39
CA LYS A 123 -6.09 2.93 10.25
C LYS A 123 -5.03 1.84 10.25
N LEU A 124 -3.91 2.03 9.57
CA LEU A 124 -2.80 1.07 9.54
C LEU A 124 -2.21 0.84 10.94
N ARG A 125 -2.03 1.89 11.74
CA ARG A 125 -1.58 1.77 13.14
C ARG A 125 -2.55 1.00 14.04
N SER A 126 -3.81 0.86 13.65
CA SER A 126 -4.77 0.01 14.36
C SER A 126 -4.74 -1.47 13.94
N VAL A 127 -4.13 -1.76 12.79
CA VAL A 127 -4.04 -3.12 12.21
C VAL A 127 -2.69 -3.77 12.49
N VAL A 128 -1.61 -3.00 12.33
CA VAL A 128 -0.23 -3.46 12.53
C VAL A 128 0.37 -2.79 13.76
N THR A 129 1.53 -3.27 14.22
CA THR A 129 2.22 -2.65 15.36
C THR A 129 2.50 -1.17 15.05
N PRO A 130 2.01 -0.19 15.85
CA PRO A 130 2.08 1.24 15.50
C PRO A 130 3.50 1.74 15.22
N ALA A 131 4.51 1.27 15.97
CA ALA A 131 5.91 1.62 15.80
C ALA A 131 6.52 1.18 14.45
N ARG A 132 5.83 0.30 13.72
CA ARG A 132 6.24 -0.18 12.39
C ARG A 132 5.63 0.61 11.24
N VAL A 133 4.78 1.62 11.52
CA VAL A 133 4.16 2.49 10.50
C VAL A 133 4.84 3.85 10.50
N GLN A 134 5.60 4.13 9.44
CA GLN A 134 6.15 5.45 9.16
C GLN A 134 5.24 6.17 8.17
N PHE A 135 4.78 7.38 8.51
CA PHE A 135 4.05 8.26 7.61
C PHE A 135 4.86 9.52 7.39
N LYS A 136 5.37 9.73 6.17
CA LYS A 136 6.18 10.89 5.79
C LYS A 136 5.41 11.76 4.80
N THR A 137 5.34 13.06 5.07
CA THR A 137 4.77 14.04 4.15
C THR A 137 5.85 14.90 3.53
N TYR A 138 5.59 15.37 2.30
CA TYR A 138 6.55 16.15 1.53
C TYR A 138 5.94 17.51 1.13
N PRO A 139 6.40 18.62 1.74
CA PRO A 139 5.92 19.97 1.43
C PRO A 139 6.14 20.34 -0.03
N GLY A 140 5.15 20.99 -0.65
CA GLY A 140 5.22 21.44 -2.04
C GLY A 140 5.05 20.33 -3.09
N VAL A 141 5.02 19.06 -2.69
CA VAL A 141 4.83 17.92 -3.59
C VAL A 141 3.33 17.67 -3.81
N MET A 142 2.94 17.47 -5.06
CA MET A 142 1.57 17.18 -5.49
C MET A 142 1.35 15.67 -5.65
N HIS A 143 0.54 15.23 -6.63
CA HIS A 143 0.36 13.82 -6.96
C HIS A 143 1.55 13.28 -7.77
N SER A 144 2.73 13.25 -7.15
CA SER A 144 3.99 12.82 -7.75
C SER A 144 4.95 12.30 -6.68
N SER A 145 6.09 11.76 -7.12
CA SER A 145 7.21 11.49 -6.23
C SER A 145 8.17 12.69 -6.15
N CYS A 146 9.18 12.60 -5.28
CA CYS A 146 10.31 13.52 -5.22
C CYS A 146 11.61 12.80 -4.81
N PRO A 147 12.81 13.41 -5.01
CA PRO A 147 14.07 12.78 -4.64
C PRO A 147 14.16 12.37 -3.16
N GLN A 148 13.60 13.18 -2.26
CA GLN A 148 13.58 12.90 -0.82
C GLN A 148 12.66 11.72 -0.48
N GLU A 149 11.56 11.54 -1.22
CA GLU A 149 10.70 10.35 -1.12
C GLU A 149 11.46 9.10 -1.57
N MET A 150 12.13 9.17 -2.73
CA MET A 150 12.92 8.04 -3.23
C MET A 150 14.09 7.67 -2.32
N ALA A 151 14.73 8.66 -1.67
CA ALA A 151 15.74 8.41 -0.65
C ALA A 151 15.16 7.67 0.57
N ALA A 152 13.98 8.09 1.05
CA ALA A 152 13.30 7.40 2.15
C ALA A 152 12.92 5.95 1.77
N VAL A 153 12.46 5.71 0.53
CA VAL A 153 12.17 4.37 0.02
C VAL A 153 13.45 3.52 -0.04
N LYS A 154 14.55 4.09 -0.55
CA LYS A 154 15.85 3.41 -0.60
C LYS A 154 16.31 2.97 0.79
N GLU A 155 16.37 3.90 1.74
CA GLU A 155 16.79 3.61 3.13
C GLU A 155 15.89 2.56 3.79
N PHE A 156 14.59 2.63 3.53
CA PHE A 156 13.63 1.66 4.04
C PHE A 156 13.90 0.25 3.51
N LEU A 157 14.11 0.11 2.19
CA LEU A 157 14.39 -1.18 1.56
C LEU A 157 15.75 -1.73 1.97
N GLU A 158 16.81 -0.90 2.01
CA GLU A 158 18.15 -1.33 2.44
C GLU A 158 18.15 -1.88 3.87
N LYS A 159 17.38 -1.25 4.77
CA LYS A 159 17.26 -1.72 6.15
C LYS A 159 16.41 -2.98 6.27
N LEU A 160 15.32 -3.07 5.51
CA LEU A 160 14.35 -4.17 5.62
C LEU A 160 14.82 -5.44 4.88
N LEU A 161 15.59 -5.27 3.81
CA LEU A 161 16.10 -6.34 2.94
C LEU A 161 17.64 -6.31 2.89
N PRO A 162 18.35 -6.54 4.00
CA PRO A 162 19.81 -6.56 4.00
C PRO A 162 20.37 -7.65 3.07
N PRO A 163 21.65 -7.59 2.65
CA PRO A 163 22.28 -8.68 1.92
C PRO A 163 22.14 -10.02 2.66
N VAL A 164 21.97 -11.11 1.90
CA VAL A 164 21.93 -12.50 2.40
C VAL A 164 23.31 -13.11 2.28
#